data_AF-A0A820H7U9-F1
#
_entry.id   AF-A0A820H7U9-F1
#
_cell.length_a   1.000
_cell.length_b   1.000
_cell.length_c   1.000
_cell.angle_alpha   90.00
_cell.angle_beta   90.00
_cell.angle_gamma   90.00
#
_symmetry.space_group_name_H-M   'P 1'
#
loop_
_entity.id
_entity.type
_entity.pdbx_description
1 polymer ?
#
loop_
_entity_poly.entity_id
_entity_poly.type
_entity_poly.pdbx_seq_one_letter_code
_entity_poly.pdbx_strand_id
1 'polypeptide(L)'
;MLTPATLIEAKDDLKSFAIDIPQILKMGILKSYDDTAIGTQNQTEKQYYFVHLSFQEHFAARHLLSILMSTDKVKAINFISNNKYNQRFHFVFVFASGLLAQSHYKSCIEPFWSTVQGEPIDLVGVKHIKLLIACVDEFIGQTTAPQSTPLLQSISK
;
A
#
# COMPACT_ATOMS: atom_id res chain seq x y z
N MET A 1 -6.74 10.92 -11.63
CA MET A 1 -7.53 9.70 -11.94
C MET A 1 -6.59 8.68 -12.57
N LEU A 2 -6.60 7.43 -12.10
CA LEU A 2 -5.86 6.33 -12.70
C LEU A 2 -6.59 5.87 -13.98
N THR A 3 -5.88 5.65 -15.08
CA THR A 3 -6.46 5.28 -16.38
C THR A 3 -6.67 3.76 -16.48
N PRO A 4 -7.53 3.26 -17.39
CA PRO A 4 -7.82 1.83 -17.53
C PRO A 4 -6.57 0.95 -17.73
N ALA A 5 -5.54 1.46 -18.41
CA ALA A 5 -4.27 0.77 -18.62
C ALA A 5 -3.51 0.50 -17.29
N THR A 6 -3.50 1.47 -16.37
CA THR A 6 -2.83 1.33 -15.07
C THR A 6 -3.53 0.32 -14.14
N LEU A 7 -4.79 -0.01 -14.41
CA LEU A 7 -5.57 -1.00 -13.64
C LEU A 7 -5.31 -2.44 -14.09
N ILE A 8 -4.94 -2.67 -15.36
CA ILE A 8 -4.57 -3.99 -15.86
C ILE A 8 -3.20 -4.39 -15.31
N GLU A 9 -2.25 -3.46 -15.27
CA GLU A 9 -0.97 -3.65 -14.58
C GLU A 9 -1.19 -3.92 -13.09
N ALA A 10 -2.01 -3.08 -12.43
CA ALA A 10 -2.38 -3.29 -11.03
C ALA A 10 -3.07 -4.64 -10.78
N LYS A 11 -3.79 -5.21 -11.76
CA LYS A 11 -4.48 -6.50 -11.63
C LYS A 11 -3.51 -7.68 -11.64
N ASP A 12 -2.51 -7.67 -12.51
CA ASP A 12 -1.49 -8.71 -12.52
C ASP A 12 -0.55 -8.58 -11.31
N ASP A 13 -0.33 -7.35 -10.83
CA ASP A 13 0.31 -7.11 -9.55
C ASP A 13 -0.58 -7.61 -8.38
N LEU A 14 -1.88 -7.33 -8.38
CA LEU A 14 -2.85 -7.79 -7.35
C LEU A 14 -2.97 -9.32 -7.30
N LYS A 15 -2.86 -10.01 -8.43
CA LYS A 15 -2.73 -11.47 -8.48
C LYS A 15 -1.44 -11.95 -7.81
N SER A 16 -0.32 -11.25 -8.01
CA SER A 16 0.94 -11.56 -7.33
C SER A 16 0.84 -11.38 -5.80
N PHE A 17 -0.06 -10.51 -5.34
CA PHE A 17 -0.37 -10.29 -3.93
C PHE A 17 -1.35 -11.30 -3.31
N ALA A 18 -1.79 -12.31 -4.07
CA ALA A 18 -2.92 -13.17 -3.67
C ALA A 18 -4.18 -12.37 -3.28
N ILE A 19 -4.36 -11.18 -3.85
CA ILE A 19 -5.55 -10.37 -3.60
C ILE A 19 -6.60 -10.75 -4.63
N ASP A 20 -7.56 -11.55 -4.18
CA ASP A 20 -8.72 -11.99 -4.94
C ASP A 20 -9.64 -10.78 -5.20
N ILE A 21 -9.59 -10.20 -6.41
CA ILE A 21 -10.42 -9.06 -6.84
C ILE A 21 -11.91 -9.29 -6.49
N PRO A 22 -12.50 -10.48 -6.77
CA PRO A 22 -13.81 -10.87 -6.25
C PRO A 22 -14.01 -10.69 -4.73
N GLN A 23 -13.02 -10.99 -3.89
CA GLN A 23 -13.10 -10.74 -2.44
C GLN A 23 -13.07 -9.25 -2.12
N ILE A 24 -12.21 -8.46 -2.78
CA ILE A 24 -12.18 -6.99 -2.58
C ILE A 24 -13.55 -6.37 -2.92
N LEU A 25 -14.18 -6.85 -4.01
CA LEU A 25 -15.52 -6.43 -4.42
C LEU A 25 -16.57 -6.85 -3.40
N LYS A 26 -16.52 -8.09 -2.90
CA LYS A 26 -17.44 -8.58 -1.85
C LYS A 26 -17.28 -7.83 -0.53
N MET A 27 -16.07 -7.37 -0.21
CA MET A 27 -15.80 -6.55 0.98
C MET A 27 -16.27 -5.10 0.84
N GLY A 28 -16.70 -4.67 -0.35
CA GLY A 28 -17.17 -3.30 -0.60
C GLY A 28 -16.06 -2.25 -0.68
N ILE A 29 -14.80 -2.67 -0.81
CA ILE A 29 -13.64 -1.78 -0.91
C ILE A 29 -13.57 -1.11 -2.30
N LEU A 30 -14.00 -1.84 -3.33
CA LEU A 30 -14.14 -1.36 -4.70
C LEU A 30 -15.63 -1.25 -5.04
N LYS A 31 -16.03 -0.13 -5.64
CA LYS A 31 -17.34 0.04 -6.27
C LYS A 31 -17.19 0.04 -7.77
N SER A 32 -18.16 -0.55 -8.46
CA SER A 32 -18.29 -0.40 -9.91
C SER A 32 -18.96 0.94 -10.24
N TYR A 33 -18.61 1.50 -11.38
CA TYR A 33 -19.31 2.65 -11.94
C TYR A 33 -20.72 2.31 -12.46
N ASP A 34 -20.93 1.04 -12.85
CA ASP A 34 -22.22 0.56 -13.33
C ASP A 34 -22.97 -0.21 -12.23
N ASP A 35 -24.12 0.32 -11.81
CA ASP A 35 -25.04 -0.26 -10.82
C ASP A 35 -25.70 -1.59 -11.27
N THR A 36 -25.27 -2.16 -12.39
CA THR A 36 -25.79 -3.45 -12.86
C THR A 36 -25.36 -4.57 -11.92
N ALA A 37 -26.36 -5.31 -11.43
CA ALA A 37 -26.21 -6.39 -10.45
C ALA A 37 -25.00 -7.30 -10.75
N ILE A 38 -24.26 -7.61 -9.70
CA ILE A 38 -23.11 -8.51 -9.72
C ILE A 38 -23.62 -9.90 -10.15
N GLY A 39 -23.42 -10.30 -11.41
CA GLY A 39 -23.82 -11.65 -11.83
C GLY A 39 -23.84 -12.01 -13.32
N THR A 40 -23.79 -11.06 -14.26
CA THR A 40 -24.14 -11.40 -15.68
C THR A 40 -23.22 -10.89 -16.79
N GLN A 41 -22.13 -10.18 -16.49
CA GLN A 41 -21.21 -9.65 -17.51
C GLN A 41 -19.75 -9.84 -17.07
N ASN A 42 -18.85 -10.02 -18.03
CA ASN A 42 -17.40 -10.16 -17.82
C ASN A 42 -16.89 -9.04 -16.90
N GLN A 43 -16.55 -9.37 -15.66
CA GLN A 43 -16.14 -8.42 -14.61
C GLN A 43 -14.94 -7.55 -15.02
N THR A 44 -14.24 -7.90 -16.10
CA THR A 44 -13.09 -7.20 -16.67
C THR A 44 -13.39 -5.92 -17.43
N GLU A 45 -14.63 -5.70 -17.88
CA GLU A 45 -15.00 -4.49 -18.65
C GLU A 45 -15.55 -3.35 -17.78
N LYS A 46 -15.87 -3.63 -16.51
CA LYS A 46 -16.40 -2.62 -15.60
C LYS A 46 -15.29 -1.72 -15.07
N GLN A 47 -15.53 -0.41 -15.06
CA GLN A 47 -14.67 0.55 -14.37
C GLN A 47 -14.93 0.46 -12.86
N TYR A 48 -13.85 0.39 -12.07
CA TYR A 48 -13.90 0.31 -10.61
C TYR A 48 -13.16 1.47 -9.96
N TYR A 49 -13.63 1.89 -8.79
CA TYR A 49 -12.95 2.87 -7.95
C TYR A 49 -12.95 2.43 -6.49
N PHE A 50 -11.90 2.82 -5.75
CA PHE A 50 -11.85 2.63 -4.31
C PHE A 50 -12.88 3.53 -3.63
N VAL A 51 -13.62 3.00 -2.68
CA VAL A 51 -14.65 3.75 -1.94
C VAL A 51 -14.03 4.85 -1.08
N HIS A 52 -12.77 4.69 -0.67
CA HIS A 52 -12.03 5.69 0.09
C HIS A 52 -10.56 5.77 -0.34
N LEU A 53 -9.98 6.97 -0.28
CA LEU A 53 -8.60 7.23 -0.69
C LEU A 53 -7.60 6.39 0.12
N SER A 54 -7.83 6.22 1.43
CA SER A 54 -6.92 5.44 2.28
C SER A 54 -6.79 3.98 1.88
N PHE A 55 -7.83 3.37 1.29
CA PHE A 55 -7.69 2.04 0.71
C PHE A 55 -6.74 2.06 -0.47
N GLN A 56 -6.90 3.03 -1.37
CA GLN A 56 -5.99 3.19 -2.51
C GLN A 56 -4.54 3.41 -2.04
N GLU A 57 -4.32 4.26 -1.04
CA GLU A 57 -3.00 4.53 -0.46
C GLU A 57 -2.38 3.28 0.16
N HIS A 58 -3.20 2.49 0.88
CA HIS A 58 -2.76 1.23 1.49
C HIS A 58 -2.40 0.16 0.46
N PHE A 59 -3.20 -0.01 -0.60
CA PHE A 59 -2.85 -0.94 -1.68
C PHE A 59 -1.65 -0.44 -2.49
N ALA A 60 -1.51 0.86 -2.70
CA ALA A 60 -0.32 1.44 -3.32
C ALA A 60 0.94 1.17 -2.48
N ALA A 61 0.84 1.24 -1.14
CA ALA A 61 1.93 0.92 -0.23
C ALA A 61 2.38 -0.54 -0.35
N ARG A 62 1.42 -1.48 -0.38
CA ARG A 62 1.71 -2.90 -0.64
C ARG A 62 2.41 -3.09 -1.98
N HIS A 63 1.86 -2.48 -3.04
CA HIS A 63 2.42 -2.53 -4.39
C HIS A 63 3.87 -2.03 -4.43
N LEU A 64 4.13 -0.88 -3.80
CA LEU A 64 5.48 -0.33 -3.65
C LEU A 64 6.44 -1.33 -3.01
N LEU A 65 6.03 -2.00 -1.92
CA LEU A 65 6.86 -2.99 -1.24
C LEU A 65 7.11 -4.25 -2.09
N SER A 66 6.14 -4.73 -2.87
CA SER A 66 6.38 -5.86 -3.79
C SER A 66 7.41 -5.50 -4.85
N ILE A 67 7.35 -4.30 -5.44
CA ILE A 67 8.38 -3.86 -6.39
C ILE A 67 9.75 -3.81 -5.68
N LEU A 68 9.80 -3.39 -4.41
CA LEU A 68 11.02 -3.36 -3.63
C LEU A 68 11.57 -4.77 -3.31
N MET A 69 10.71 -5.80 -3.27
CA MET A 69 11.09 -7.22 -3.17
C MET A 69 11.48 -7.85 -4.52
N SER A 70 11.09 -7.24 -5.64
CA SER A 70 11.29 -7.81 -6.97
C SER A 70 12.66 -7.41 -7.56
N THR A 71 12.95 -7.94 -8.75
CA THR A 71 14.15 -7.56 -9.52
C THR A 71 14.14 -6.08 -9.93
N ASP A 72 12.96 -5.46 -9.95
CA ASP A 72 12.73 -4.08 -10.39
C ASP A 72 12.80 -3.06 -9.24
N LYS A 73 13.41 -3.41 -8.10
CA LYS A 73 13.52 -2.56 -6.90
C LYS A 73 14.02 -1.13 -7.17
N VAL A 74 14.82 -0.92 -8.21
CA VAL A 74 15.31 0.40 -8.63
C VAL A 74 14.16 1.35 -8.97
N LYS A 75 13.07 0.86 -9.58
CA LYS A 75 11.87 1.67 -9.86
C LYS A 75 11.23 2.17 -8.57
N ALA A 76 11.09 1.31 -7.56
CA ALA A 76 10.55 1.68 -6.26
C ALA A 76 11.47 2.68 -5.53
N ILE A 77 12.78 2.45 -5.52
CA ILE A 77 13.77 3.36 -4.92
C ILE A 77 13.67 4.76 -5.55
N ASN A 78 13.65 4.83 -6.89
CA ASN A 78 13.51 6.10 -7.61
C ASN A 78 12.16 6.78 -7.30
N PHE A 79 11.07 6.01 -7.22
CA PHE A 79 9.77 6.54 -6.85
C PHE A 79 9.79 7.17 -5.45
N ILE A 80 10.32 6.46 -4.45
CA ILE A 80 10.43 6.94 -3.07
C ILE A 80 11.29 8.21 -3.03
N SER A 81 12.50 8.18 -3.59
CA SER A 81 13.42 9.33 -3.55
C SER A 81 12.79 10.59 -4.16
N ASN A 82 12.11 10.45 -5.30
CA ASN A 82 11.49 11.57 -6.01
C ASN A 82 10.19 12.07 -5.36
N ASN A 83 9.49 11.24 -4.57
CA ASN A 83 8.15 11.56 -4.09
C ASN A 83 7.98 11.60 -2.57
N LYS A 84 9.00 11.26 -1.77
CA LYS A 84 8.92 11.18 -0.30
C LYS A 84 8.39 12.45 0.39
N TYR A 85 8.52 13.62 -0.22
CA TYR A 85 7.99 14.88 0.33
C TYR A 85 6.71 15.39 -0.34
N ASN A 86 6.17 14.65 -1.30
CA ASN A 86 4.91 14.96 -1.93
C ASN A 86 3.77 14.51 -1.03
N GLN A 87 2.95 15.47 -0.59
CA GLN A 87 1.83 15.22 0.32
C GLN A 87 0.85 14.16 -0.19
N ARG A 88 0.70 14.01 -1.51
CA ARG A 88 -0.18 13.01 -2.13
C ARG A 88 0.23 11.56 -1.81
N PHE A 89 1.50 11.32 -1.51
CA PHE A 89 2.04 9.99 -1.22
C PHE A 89 2.40 9.81 0.25
N HIS A 90 2.06 10.79 1.12
CA HIS A 90 2.42 10.73 2.53
C HIS A 90 1.93 9.44 3.18
N PHE A 91 0.63 9.12 3.06
CA PHE A 91 0.06 7.91 3.64
C PHE A 91 0.53 6.63 2.95
N VAL A 92 0.95 6.68 1.67
CA VAL A 92 1.58 5.52 1.01
C VAL A 92 2.87 5.13 1.73
N PHE A 93 3.71 6.09 2.09
CA PHE A 93 4.96 5.79 2.81
C PHE A 93 4.72 5.42 4.27
N VAL A 94 3.75 6.05 4.94
CA VAL A 94 3.37 5.68 6.31
C VAL A 94 2.84 4.24 6.34
N PHE A 95 1.87 3.88 5.51
CA PHE A 95 1.38 2.50 5.44
C PHE A 95 2.49 1.51 5.03
N ALA A 96 3.36 1.88 4.08
CA ALA A 96 4.48 1.02 3.70
C ALA A 96 5.39 0.76 4.90
N SER A 97 5.70 1.78 5.70
CA SER A 97 6.51 1.61 6.91
C SER A 97 5.85 0.68 7.93
N GLY A 98 4.55 0.79 8.19
CA GLY A 98 3.83 -0.13 9.08
C GLY A 98 3.85 -1.57 8.60
N LEU A 99 3.66 -1.78 7.30
CA LEU A 99 3.70 -3.11 6.68
C LEU A 99 5.06 -3.79 6.83
N LEU A 100 6.17 -3.05 6.94
CA LEU A 100 7.51 -3.61 7.15
C LEU A 100 7.64 -4.42 8.45
N ALA A 101 6.77 -4.21 9.45
CA ALA A 101 6.75 -5.00 10.68
C ALA A 101 6.30 -6.46 10.45
N GLN A 102 5.65 -6.73 9.31
CA GLN A 102 5.20 -8.07 8.94
C GLN A 102 6.37 -8.91 8.39
N SER A 103 6.44 -10.17 8.79
CA SER A 103 7.53 -11.09 8.41
C SER A 103 7.75 -11.19 6.90
N HIS A 104 6.67 -11.09 6.11
CA HIS A 104 6.71 -11.13 4.64
C HIS A 104 7.54 -10.00 4.02
N TYR A 105 7.56 -8.81 4.63
CA TYR A 105 8.25 -7.63 4.09
C TYR A 105 9.61 -7.36 4.73
N LYS A 106 10.15 -8.31 5.50
CA LYS A 106 11.41 -8.12 6.25
C LYS A 106 12.60 -7.75 5.37
N SER A 107 12.67 -8.28 4.14
CA SER A 107 13.72 -7.94 3.17
C SER A 107 13.64 -6.50 2.64
N CYS A 108 12.50 -5.84 2.78
CA CYS A 108 12.28 -4.46 2.35
C CYS A 108 12.68 -3.42 3.39
N ILE A 109 12.95 -3.82 4.63
CA ILE A 109 13.25 -2.90 5.73
C ILE A 109 14.43 -1.99 5.36
N GLU A 110 15.59 -2.58 5.06
CA GLU A 110 16.79 -1.80 4.76
C GLU A 110 16.60 -0.93 3.50
N PRO A 111 16.16 -1.46 2.35
CA PRO A 111 16.02 -0.64 1.13
C PRO A 111 15.02 0.50 1.27
N PHE A 112 13.93 0.30 2.02
CA PHE A 112 12.94 1.35 2.26
C PHE A 112 13.54 2.46 3.13
N TRP A 113 14.11 2.10 4.29
CA TRP A 113 14.64 3.09 5.22
C TRP A 113 15.85 3.84 4.66
N SER A 114 16.77 3.16 3.97
CA SER A 114 17.91 3.81 3.34
C SER A 114 17.48 4.79 2.26
N THR A 115 16.43 4.48 1.49
CA THR A 115 15.90 5.41 0.46
C THR A 115 15.15 6.60 1.07
N VAL A 116 14.34 6.36 2.10
CA VAL A 116 13.60 7.44 2.78
C VAL A 116 14.55 8.41 3.47
N GLN A 117 15.59 7.91 4.15
CA GLN A 117 16.60 8.69 4.86
C GLN A 117 17.65 9.32 3.94
N GLY A 118 17.93 8.71 2.78
CA GLY A 118 18.91 9.20 1.82
C GLY A 118 18.50 10.50 1.12
N GLU A 119 19.19 10.84 0.03
CA GLU A 119 18.89 12.05 -0.73
C GLU A 119 17.56 11.96 -1.54
N PRO A 120 16.95 13.11 -1.89
CA PRO A 120 17.25 14.46 -1.38
C PRO A 120 16.82 14.61 0.08
N ILE A 121 17.60 15.35 0.88
CA ILE A 121 17.26 15.66 2.29
C ILE A 121 16.72 17.09 2.36
N ASP A 122 15.52 17.26 2.92
CA ASP A 122 14.97 18.58 3.24
C ASP A 122 15.71 19.18 4.45
N LEU A 123 16.84 19.84 4.20
CA LEU A 123 17.71 20.41 5.23
C LEU A 123 17.14 21.66 5.91
N VAL A 124 16.26 22.40 5.24
CA VAL A 124 15.72 23.68 5.71
C VAL A 124 14.27 23.52 6.19
N GLY A 125 13.49 22.65 5.55
CA GLY A 125 12.11 22.41 5.88
C GLY A 125 11.92 21.30 6.92
N VAL A 126 10.66 21.17 7.35
CA VAL A 126 10.25 20.15 8.32
C VAL A 126 9.72 18.87 7.66
N LYS A 127 9.68 18.80 6.32
CA LYS A 127 8.99 17.70 5.62
C LYS A 127 9.68 16.37 5.86
N HIS A 128 11.01 16.36 5.91
CA HIS A 128 11.78 15.15 6.16
C HIS A 128 11.54 14.58 7.55
N ILE A 129 11.70 15.42 8.59
CA ILE A 129 11.46 15.00 9.97
C ILE A 129 10.01 14.57 10.17
N LYS A 130 9.03 15.30 9.61
CA LYS A 130 7.61 14.91 9.67
C LYS A 130 7.34 13.53 9.08
N LEU A 131 7.92 13.23 7.92
CA LEU A 131 7.78 11.91 7.30
C LEU A 131 8.42 10.83 8.18
N LEU A 132 9.64 11.04 8.66
CA LEU A 132 10.34 10.07 9.50
C LEU A 132 9.59 9.77 10.79
N ILE A 133 9.09 10.80 11.47
CA ILE A 133 8.28 10.63 12.69
C ILE A 133 7.05 9.78 12.39
N ALA A 134 6.28 10.13 11.35
CA ALA A 134 5.07 9.40 11.00
C ALA A 134 5.35 7.92 10.64
N CYS A 135 6.41 7.66 9.86
CA CYS A 135 6.78 6.30 9.49
C CYS A 135 7.30 5.49 10.69
N VAL A 136 8.08 6.11 11.58
CA VAL A 136 8.62 5.43 12.77
C VAL A 136 7.50 5.10 13.75
N ASP A 137 6.58 6.04 13.99
CA ASP A 137 5.42 5.84 14.86
C ASP A 137 4.56 4.66 14.38
N GLU A 138 4.26 4.62 13.07
CA GLU A 138 3.51 3.52 12.46
C GLU A 138 4.28 2.18 12.56
N PHE A 139 5.58 2.15 12.22
CA PHE A 139 6.38 0.92 12.29
C PHE A 139 6.50 0.36 13.73
N ILE A 140 6.70 1.22 14.72
CA ILE A 140 6.76 0.84 16.14
C ILE A 140 5.39 0.37 16.62
N GLY A 141 4.31 1.05 16.25
CA GLY A 141 2.94 0.67 16.59
C GLY A 141 2.62 -0.76 16.15
N GLN A 142 3.05 -1.16 14.96
CA GLN A 142 2.83 -2.52 14.45
C GLN A 142 3.75 -3.58 15.05
N THR A 143 4.93 -3.18 15.54
CA THR A 143 5.89 -4.09 16.18
C THR A 143 5.53 -4.37 17.65
N THR A 144 4.87 -3.41 18.31
CA THR A 144 4.53 -3.47 19.74
C THR A 144 3.09 -3.90 20.01
N ALA A 145 2.19 -3.77 19.03
CA ALA A 145 0.83 -4.27 19.17
C ALA A 145 0.86 -5.79 19.42
N PRO A 146 0.26 -6.29 20.51
CA PRO A 146 -0.02 -7.72 20.60
C PRO A 146 -0.90 -8.04 19.41
N GLN A 147 -0.39 -8.85 18.48
CA GLN A 147 -1.23 -9.39 17.42
C GLN A 147 -2.48 -9.90 18.12
N SER A 148 -3.64 -9.41 17.73
CA SER A 148 -4.91 -9.61 18.43
C SER A 148 -5.42 -11.05 18.28
N THR A 149 -4.55 -12.03 18.55
CA THR A 149 -4.88 -13.43 18.83
C THR A 149 -5.95 -13.56 19.92
N PRO A 150 -5.97 -12.79 21.04
CA PRO A 150 -7.01 -12.99 22.04
C PRO A 150 -8.42 -12.56 21.57
N LEU A 151 -8.54 -11.47 20.79
CA LEU A 151 -9.85 -11.05 20.27
C LEU A 151 -10.38 -12.01 19.20
N LEU A 152 -9.51 -12.48 18.28
CA LEU A 152 -9.87 -13.48 17.27
C LEU A 152 -10.25 -14.82 17.90
N GLN A 153 -9.63 -15.22 19.02
CA GLN A 153 -10.01 -16.41 19.78
C GLN A 153 -11.32 -16.24 20.56
N SER A 154 -11.69 -15.02 20.96
CA SER A 154 -12.96 -14.77 21.66
C SER A 154 -14.19 -14.78 20.74
N ILE A 155 -13.99 -14.49 19.46
CA ILE A 155 -15.06 -14.46 18.44
C ILE A 155 -15.31 -15.86 17.84
N SER A 156 -14.38 -16.81 18.01
CA SER A 156 -14.51 -18.19 17.51
C SER A 156 -15.14 -19.17 18.52
N LYS A 157 -15.83 -18.69 19.55
CA LYS A 157 -16.57 -19.52 20.53
C LYS A 157 -18.07 -19.33 20.40
#